data_AF-A0A972IAV8-F1
#
_entry.id   AF-A0A972IAV8-F1
#
_cell.length_a   1.000
_cell.length_b   1.000
_cell.length_c   1.000
_cell.angle_alpha   90.00
_cell.angle_beta   90.00
_cell.angle_gamma   90.00
#
_symmetry.space_group_name_H-M   'P 1'
#
loop_
_entity.id
_entity.type
_entity.pdbx_description
1 polymer ?
#
loop_
_entity_poly.entity_id
_entity_poly.type
_entity_poly.pdbx_seq_one_letter_code
_entity_poly.pdbx_strand_id
1 'polypeptide(L)'
;MVLVLAAGLTGCFVFNELERPTPDSGSNPDGKVPNECDVGPEQGKLPCRPPASTSLPTDTSEVTFAIKKVRIKQDESDPDGLDLDGYDSSAGSGSEGVGECTSAPLGVDGPNGIDNTLGIELWNNIASNFNLECEIERVHRKGQGTILINIQKWNGLADDAQVDVFIAPAVLGTYQPTWTRELAEQAKNAWTWGREPVEITYGDFSANVEIPFAEDDGERVPEPCWLEDGSQADWYFANPRAFSVPPVQVPNVRSTTAYVSNNWLVMPLPLNSSFDLYTDRRGLQVRLTYAYLVAKISEDRSHFERAFVAGRFAMPDLIDVSPAIGFCAPETFAGVYASFTDLYADPETERPRSSPCHSEELGIVGALSMGVGFEAVRVSYAGIAPNEAAWDLINACETFDENSPDNPTECPGDVSYTFTPPAHCPN
;
A
#
# COMPACT_ATOMS: atom_id res chain seq x y z
N MET A 1 -15.90 -46.29 44.04
CA MET A 1 -15.57 -45.27 45.07
C MET A 1 -14.20 -44.73 44.70
N VAL A 2 -13.95 -43.48 44.33
CA VAL A 2 -14.70 -42.21 44.34
C VAL A 2 -14.20 -41.37 43.16
N LEU A 3 -15.13 -40.65 42.54
CA LEU A 3 -14.94 -39.60 41.54
C LEU A 3 -14.58 -38.28 42.27
N VAL A 4 -13.56 -37.54 41.85
CA VAL A 4 -13.48 -36.07 42.05
C VAL A 4 -12.75 -35.41 40.87
N LEU A 5 -13.45 -34.47 40.22
CA LEU A 5 -12.96 -33.53 39.21
C LEU A 5 -11.97 -32.51 39.80
N ALA A 6 -11.02 -32.05 38.97
CA ALA A 6 -10.57 -30.67 39.00
C ALA A 6 -10.47 -30.13 37.56
N ALA A 7 -11.39 -29.23 37.24
CA ALA A 7 -11.31 -28.34 36.08
C ALA A 7 -10.35 -27.19 36.39
N GLY A 8 -9.66 -26.66 35.39
CA GLY A 8 -9.02 -25.34 35.49
C GLY A 8 -7.85 -25.10 34.55
N LEU A 9 -8.12 -24.24 33.55
CA LEU A 9 -7.18 -23.34 32.85
C LEU A 9 -6.41 -23.91 31.64
N THR A 10 -7.12 -23.88 30.52
CA THR A 10 -6.60 -23.47 29.21
C THR A 10 -5.96 -22.07 29.32
N GLY A 11 -4.63 -22.01 29.32
CA GLY A 11 -3.91 -20.75 29.16
C GLY A 11 -3.73 -20.45 27.68
N CYS A 12 -4.55 -19.55 27.14
CA CYS A 12 -4.21 -18.79 25.94
C CYS A 12 -2.94 -17.99 26.25
N PHE A 13 -1.88 -18.18 25.49
CA PHE A 13 -0.77 -17.23 25.47
C PHE A 13 -1.27 -15.96 24.80
N VAL A 14 -1.63 -14.98 25.62
CA VAL A 14 -1.78 -13.59 25.20
C VAL A 14 -0.37 -13.10 24.88
N PHE A 15 -0.10 -12.80 23.61
CA PHE A 15 1.05 -11.97 23.24
C PHE A 15 0.78 -10.58 23.82
N ASN A 16 1.32 -10.33 25.01
CA ASN A 16 1.29 -9.01 25.61
C ASN A 16 2.32 -8.12 24.91
N GLU A 17 1.81 -7.00 24.40
CA GLU A 17 2.42 -5.67 24.44
C GLU A 17 3.85 -5.53 23.88
N LEU A 18 3.93 -5.14 22.61
CA LEU A 18 4.96 -4.19 22.18
C LEU A 18 4.76 -2.92 23.01
N GLU A 19 5.77 -2.58 23.82
CA GLU A 19 5.82 -1.36 24.61
C GLU A 19 5.58 -0.14 23.71
N ARG A 20 4.54 0.62 24.05
CA ARG A 20 4.16 1.88 23.41
C ARG A 20 5.21 2.96 23.71
N PRO A 21 5.41 3.95 22.83
CA PRO A 21 6.01 5.21 23.24
C PRO A 21 5.14 5.85 24.32
N THR A 22 5.74 6.21 25.46
CA THR A 22 5.10 7.08 26.45
C THR A 22 5.02 8.51 25.91
N PRO A 23 3.86 9.20 25.97
CA PRO A 23 3.80 10.61 25.62
C PRO A 23 4.57 11.44 26.65
N ASP A 24 5.41 12.34 26.17
CA ASP A 24 6.16 13.28 27.00
C ASP A 24 5.22 14.12 27.87
N SER A 25 5.40 14.04 29.18
CA SER A 25 4.59 14.78 30.14
C SER A 25 5.03 16.25 30.21
N GLY A 26 4.60 17.06 29.25
CA GLY A 26 4.62 18.52 29.34
C GLY A 26 3.42 19.03 30.14
N SER A 27 3.61 19.40 31.40
CA SER A 27 2.53 19.96 32.23
C SER A 27 2.18 21.40 31.80
N ASN A 28 1.00 21.61 31.19
CA ASN A 28 0.46 22.95 30.95
C ASN A 28 -0.68 23.27 31.97
N PRO A 29 -0.64 24.40 32.72
CA PRO A 29 -1.55 24.63 33.85
C PRO A 29 -2.96 25.14 33.50
N ASP A 30 -3.28 25.38 32.23
CA ASP A 30 -4.55 26.01 31.86
C ASP A 30 -5.53 25.00 31.24
N GLY A 31 -6.54 24.65 32.05
CA GLY A 31 -7.56 23.64 31.76
C GLY A 31 -8.43 23.94 30.54
N LYS A 32 -8.06 23.34 29.41
CA LYS A 32 -8.88 22.55 28.46
C LYS A 32 -7.94 22.26 27.29
N VAL A 33 -7.17 21.19 27.38
CA VAL A 33 -6.44 20.66 26.23
C VAL A 33 -7.53 20.08 25.31
N PRO A 34 -7.65 20.48 24.03
CA PRO A 34 -8.26 19.62 23.03
C PRO A 34 -7.59 18.25 23.20
N ASN A 35 -8.31 17.13 23.09
CA ASN A 35 -7.60 15.86 23.12
C ASN A 35 -6.53 15.93 22.02
N GLU A 36 -5.29 15.49 22.28
CA GLU A 36 -4.22 15.44 21.26
C GLU A 36 -4.67 14.77 19.95
N CYS A 37 -5.75 13.99 20.00
CA CYS A 37 -6.39 13.34 18.87
C CYS A 37 -7.27 14.25 17.98
N ASP A 38 -7.60 15.47 18.42
CA ASP A 38 -8.52 16.38 17.70
C ASP A 38 -7.81 17.21 16.61
N VAL A 39 -6.48 17.27 16.64
CA VAL A 39 -5.65 17.88 15.60
C VAL A 39 -5.21 16.78 14.62
N GLY A 40 -5.34 17.04 13.31
CA GLY A 40 -4.86 16.10 12.28
C GLY A 40 -3.37 15.77 12.46
N PRO A 41 -2.85 14.75 11.76
CA PRO A 41 -1.46 14.36 11.92
C PRO A 41 -0.55 15.56 11.66
N GLU A 42 0.34 15.85 12.60
CA GLU A 42 1.55 16.62 12.30
C GLU A 42 2.31 15.89 11.19
N GLN A 43 3.00 16.62 10.31
CA GLN A 43 3.72 16.04 9.18
C GLN A 43 4.69 14.94 9.69
N GLY A 44 4.67 13.77 9.07
CA GLY A 44 5.51 12.62 9.48
C GLY A 44 4.99 11.81 10.66
N LYS A 45 3.96 12.26 11.38
CA LYS A 45 3.45 11.53 12.56
C LYS A 45 2.13 10.84 12.28
N LEU A 46 1.91 9.72 12.96
CA LEU A 46 0.62 9.05 12.95
C LEU A 46 -0.43 9.84 13.75
N PRO A 47 -1.68 9.96 13.26
CA PRO A 47 -2.80 10.42 14.08
C PRO A 47 -2.91 9.60 15.37
N CYS A 48 -3.33 10.21 16.47
CA CYS A 48 -3.55 9.46 17.71
C CYS A 48 -4.72 8.47 17.56
N ARG A 49 -4.66 7.32 18.25
CA ARG A 49 -5.80 6.41 18.31
C ARG A 49 -6.91 6.98 19.20
N PRO A 50 -8.19 7.00 18.75
CA PRO A 50 -9.30 7.41 19.59
C PRO A 50 -9.53 6.50 20.80
N PRO A 51 -10.31 6.96 21.80
CA PRO A 51 -10.69 6.13 22.94
C PRO A 51 -11.45 4.88 22.51
N ALA A 52 -11.16 3.73 23.13
CA ALA A 52 -11.82 2.45 22.83
C ALA A 52 -13.36 2.48 22.92
N SER A 53 -13.94 3.48 23.61
CA SER A 53 -15.39 3.70 23.67
C SER A 53 -16.02 4.15 22.35
N THR A 54 -15.24 4.54 21.34
CA THR A 54 -15.76 4.90 20.02
C THR A 54 -16.07 3.69 19.15
N SER A 55 -15.58 2.50 19.52
CA SER A 55 -15.83 1.24 18.81
C SER A 55 -16.76 0.32 19.60
N LEU A 56 -17.60 -0.42 18.89
CA LEU A 56 -18.53 -1.40 19.45
C LEU A 56 -18.40 -2.75 18.74
N PRO A 57 -18.60 -3.88 19.43
CA PRO A 57 -18.64 -5.20 18.78
C PRO A 57 -19.76 -5.37 17.74
N THR A 58 -20.73 -4.45 17.73
CA THR A 58 -21.87 -4.43 16.81
C THR A 58 -21.63 -3.56 15.59
N ASP A 59 -20.44 -3.00 15.41
CA ASP A 59 -20.11 -2.23 14.22
C ASP A 59 -20.03 -3.16 13.00
N THR A 60 -20.79 -2.82 11.96
CA THR A 60 -20.96 -3.69 10.78
C THR A 60 -20.75 -2.97 9.46
N SER A 61 -20.42 -1.69 9.45
CA SER A 61 -20.25 -0.97 8.18
C SER A 61 -19.03 -1.50 7.44
N GLU A 62 -19.19 -1.64 6.13
CA GLU A 62 -18.16 -2.05 5.19
C GLU A 62 -18.03 -0.99 4.10
N VAL A 63 -16.81 -0.57 3.79
CA VAL A 63 -16.51 0.32 2.67
C VAL A 63 -15.23 -0.13 1.98
N THR A 64 -15.18 0.00 0.66
CA THR A 64 -14.00 -0.36 -0.14
C THR A 64 -13.57 0.82 -0.97
N PHE A 65 -12.27 1.07 -0.99
CA PHE A 65 -11.63 2.04 -1.86
C PHE A 65 -10.73 1.32 -2.86
N ALA A 66 -10.74 1.76 -4.11
CA ALA A 66 -9.86 1.30 -5.15
C ALA A 66 -8.85 2.41 -5.49
N ILE A 67 -7.56 2.08 -5.50
CA ILE A 67 -6.53 3.09 -5.81
C ILE A 67 -6.56 3.43 -7.30
N LYS A 68 -6.57 4.71 -7.60
CA LYS A 68 -6.70 5.26 -8.96
C LYS A 68 -5.38 5.79 -9.51
N LYS A 69 -4.61 6.45 -8.65
CA LYS A 69 -3.39 7.18 -9.02
C LYS A 69 -2.31 6.91 -8.00
N VAL A 70 -1.07 6.70 -8.43
CA VAL A 70 0.08 6.48 -7.54
C VAL A 70 1.09 7.61 -7.70
N ARG A 71 1.73 7.99 -6.61
CA ARG A 71 2.75 9.02 -6.51
C ARG A 71 3.99 8.47 -5.80
N ILE A 72 4.92 7.99 -6.59
CA ILE A 72 6.26 7.55 -6.18
C ILE A 72 7.24 8.72 -6.26
N LYS A 73 7.18 9.52 -7.35
CA LYS A 73 8.02 10.71 -7.49
C LYS A 73 7.53 11.79 -6.55
N GLN A 74 8.41 12.20 -5.63
CA GLN A 74 8.10 13.20 -4.62
C GLN A 74 9.25 14.21 -4.53
N ASP A 75 8.96 15.31 -3.86
CA ASP A 75 9.95 16.33 -3.52
C ASP A 75 9.81 16.69 -2.02
N GLU A 76 10.80 17.42 -1.52
CA GLU A 76 10.85 17.85 -0.13
C GLU A 76 9.65 18.74 0.28
N SER A 77 8.97 19.39 -0.66
CA SER A 77 7.91 20.35 -0.35
C SER A 77 6.56 19.71 0.00
N ASP A 78 6.32 18.47 -0.43
CA ASP A 78 5.13 17.69 -0.09
C ASP A 78 5.40 16.17 -0.07
N PRO A 79 6.24 15.68 0.88
CA PRO A 79 6.53 14.26 1.00
C PRO A 79 5.35 13.51 1.61
N ASP A 80 5.03 12.35 1.03
CA ASP A 80 4.28 11.29 1.67
C ASP A 80 5.25 10.37 2.41
N GLY A 81 5.02 10.14 3.69
CA GLY A 81 5.92 9.35 4.52
C GLY A 81 5.63 9.53 6.00
N LEU A 82 6.42 8.84 6.81
CA LEU A 82 6.42 8.93 8.26
C LEU A 82 7.85 9.07 8.76
N ASP A 83 7.98 9.68 9.93
CA ASP A 83 9.13 9.51 10.82
C ASP A 83 9.08 8.06 11.36
N LEU A 84 9.92 7.16 10.82
CA LEU A 84 9.89 5.73 11.18
C LEU A 84 10.96 5.37 12.22
N ASP A 85 11.95 6.22 12.45
CA ASP A 85 12.98 6.02 13.48
C ASP A 85 12.72 6.81 14.77
N GLY A 86 11.81 7.79 14.74
CA GLY A 86 11.41 8.65 15.83
C GLY A 86 12.38 9.81 16.10
N TYR A 87 13.25 10.16 15.14
CA TYR A 87 14.20 11.25 15.29
C TYR A 87 13.72 12.53 14.60
N ASP A 88 13.40 13.54 15.41
CA ASP A 88 13.10 14.88 14.91
C ASP A 88 14.39 15.62 14.51
N SER A 89 14.66 15.69 13.21
CA SER A 89 15.74 16.47 12.58
C SER A 89 15.28 17.82 12.03
N SER A 90 14.03 18.22 12.29
CA SER A 90 13.46 19.45 11.75
C SER A 90 14.23 20.70 12.16
N ALA A 91 14.10 21.77 11.37
CA ALA A 91 14.73 23.05 11.67
C ALA A 91 14.24 23.61 13.02
N GLY A 92 15.16 23.85 13.96
CA GLY A 92 14.89 24.27 15.32
C GLY A 92 14.79 23.15 16.36
N SER A 93 14.86 21.88 15.95
CA SER A 93 14.91 20.73 16.86
C SER A 93 16.27 20.61 17.56
N GLY A 94 16.32 19.84 18.66
CA GLY A 94 17.58 19.54 19.37
C GLY A 94 18.58 18.73 18.54
N SER A 95 18.10 18.10 17.46
CA SER A 95 18.87 17.29 16.53
C SER A 95 18.95 17.92 15.13
N GLU A 96 18.61 19.21 14.99
CA GLU A 96 18.68 19.94 13.72
C GLU A 96 20.06 19.81 13.08
N GLY A 97 20.10 19.35 11.82
CA GLY A 97 21.34 19.17 11.06
C GLY A 97 22.18 17.95 11.49
N VAL A 98 21.72 17.17 12.47
CA VAL A 98 22.17 15.79 12.69
C VAL A 98 21.36 14.93 11.74
N GLY A 99 21.76 14.86 10.47
CA GLY A 99 21.07 14.01 9.52
C GLY A 99 21.11 12.54 9.94
N GLU A 100 20.09 11.78 9.56
CA GLU A 100 20.05 10.32 9.69
C GLU A 100 21.33 9.70 9.12
N CYS A 101 21.80 8.60 9.72
CA CYS A 101 23.10 8.02 9.44
C CYS A 101 23.12 7.38 8.03
N THR A 102 23.43 8.16 7.00
CA THR A 102 23.68 7.61 5.65
C THR A 102 25.15 7.22 5.52
N SER A 103 25.45 6.35 4.54
CA SER A 103 26.84 5.99 4.17
C SER A 103 27.60 7.15 3.48
N ALA A 104 26.95 8.31 3.28
CA ALA A 104 27.46 9.49 2.61
C ALA A 104 27.34 10.75 3.52
N PRO A 105 27.99 11.89 3.22
CA PRO A 105 28.00 13.08 4.09
C PRO A 105 26.67 13.85 4.15
N LEU A 106 25.59 13.28 3.62
CA LEU A 106 24.29 13.91 3.46
C LEU A 106 23.31 12.98 4.17
N GLY A 107 23.07 13.21 5.45
CA GLY A 107 21.88 12.63 6.08
C GLY A 107 20.68 13.34 5.47
N VAL A 108 19.74 12.57 4.91
CA VAL A 108 18.61 13.10 4.14
C VAL A 108 17.32 12.64 4.78
N ASP A 109 16.98 13.25 5.89
CA ASP A 109 15.62 13.30 6.37
C ASP A 109 14.86 14.27 5.44
N GLY A 110 13.68 13.89 4.99
CA GLY A 110 12.76 14.84 4.37
C GLY A 110 12.32 15.89 5.40
N PRO A 111 11.75 17.03 4.98
CA PRO A 111 11.31 18.06 5.92
C PRO A 111 10.43 17.52 7.05
N ASN A 112 10.76 17.88 8.28
CA ASN A 112 10.12 17.44 9.53
C ASN A 112 10.43 15.99 9.96
N GLY A 113 11.60 15.45 9.62
CA GLY A 113 12.01 14.11 10.03
C GLY A 113 11.23 13.01 9.30
N ILE A 114 10.88 13.22 8.02
CA ILE A 114 10.10 12.24 7.25
C ILE A 114 11.05 11.31 6.51
N ASP A 115 10.97 10.02 6.83
CA ASP A 115 11.73 8.96 6.16
C ASP A 115 11.04 8.60 4.83
N ASN A 116 11.46 9.25 3.74
CA ASN A 116 11.08 8.84 2.38
C ASN A 116 12.23 8.99 1.38
N THR A 117 13.36 8.35 1.69
CA THR A 117 14.55 8.36 0.83
C THR A 117 14.24 7.77 -0.56
N LEU A 118 13.34 6.78 -0.64
CA LEU A 118 12.89 6.24 -1.93
C LEU A 118 12.28 7.33 -2.83
N GLY A 119 11.29 8.07 -2.33
CA GLY A 119 10.53 9.02 -3.13
C GLY A 119 11.27 10.34 -3.41
N ILE A 120 12.07 10.82 -2.44
CA ILE A 120 12.77 12.11 -2.50
C ILE A 120 14.09 11.99 -3.28
N GLU A 121 14.86 10.92 -3.07
CA GLU A 121 16.22 10.81 -3.59
C GLU A 121 16.34 9.71 -4.65
N LEU A 122 16.08 8.45 -4.28
CA LEU A 122 16.35 7.31 -5.15
C LEU A 122 15.54 7.42 -6.46
N TRP A 123 14.23 7.68 -6.34
CA TRP A 123 13.35 7.75 -7.50
C TRP A 123 13.79 8.84 -8.47
N ASN A 124 14.16 10.03 -7.98
CA ASN A 124 14.66 11.10 -8.85
C ASN A 124 15.97 10.71 -9.59
N ASN A 125 16.80 9.84 -9.00
CA ASN A 125 18.03 9.35 -9.60
C ASN A 125 17.81 8.19 -10.61
N ILE A 126 16.75 7.39 -10.48
CA ILE A 126 16.49 6.22 -11.35
C ILE A 126 15.29 6.37 -12.30
N ALA A 127 14.37 7.31 -12.03
CA ALA A 127 13.11 7.49 -12.76
C ALA A 127 13.31 7.94 -14.21
N SER A 128 14.47 8.52 -14.57
CA SER A 128 14.76 8.85 -15.96
C SER A 128 14.75 7.62 -16.89
N ASN A 129 14.86 6.42 -16.32
CA ASN A 129 14.84 5.15 -17.06
C ASN A 129 13.51 4.39 -16.93
N PHE A 130 12.56 4.82 -16.08
CA PHE A 130 11.35 4.05 -15.77
C PHE A 130 10.11 4.94 -15.55
N ASN A 131 9.01 4.64 -16.25
CA ASN A 131 7.72 5.33 -16.11
C ASN A 131 6.70 4.49 -15.31
N LEU A 132 7.08 4.01 -14.13
CA LEU A 132 6.30 3.03 -13.35
C LEU A 132 4.91 3.55 -12.92
N GLU A 133 4.80 4.81 -12.52
CA GLU A 133 3.50 5.42 -12.14
C GLU A 133 2.48 5.32 -13.28
N CYS A 134 2.89 5.64 -14.51
CA CYS A 134 2.05 5.56 -15.69
C CYS A 134 1.63 4.12 -16.03
N GLU A 135 2.53 3.16 -15.85
CA GLU A 135 2.22 1.74 -16.08
C GLU A 135 1.22 1.20 -15.06
N ILE A 136 1.38 1.57 -13.78
CA ILE A 136 0.44 1.25 -12.71
C ILE A 136 -0.93 1.86 -13.02
N GLU A 137 -0.99 3.16 -13.31
CA GLU A 137 -2.23 3.85 -13.61
C GLU A 137 -2.99 3.22 -14.79
N ARG A 138 -2.28 2.77 -15.83
CA ARG A 138 -2.91 2.17 -17.02
C ARG A 138 -3.64 0.87 -16.69
N VAL A 139 -3.02 -0.01 -15.92
CA VAL A 139 -3.63 -1.29 -15.51
C VAL A 139 -4.73 -1.07 -14.48
N HIS A 140 -4.49 -0.17 -13.54
CA HIS A 140 -5.48 0.17 -12.53
C HIS A 140 -6.74 0.75 -13.17
N ARG A 141 -6.64 1.66 -14.14
CA ARG A 141 -7.81 2.20 -14.85
C ARG A 141 -8.70 1.14 -15.51
N LYS A 142 -8.14 0.00 -15.93
CA LYS A 142 -8.93 -1.12 -16.48
C LYS A 142 -9.61 -1.97 -15.39
N GLY A 143 -9.41 -1.62 -14.12
CA GLY A 143 -9.85 -2.38 -12.96
C GLY A 143 -9.00 -3.63 -12.68
N GLN A 144 -7.93 -3.84 -13.45
CA GLN A 144 -7.08 -5.02 -13.33
C GLN A 144 -6.00 -4.73 -12.29
N GLY A 145 -5.74 -5.67 -11.37
CA GLY A 145 -4.66 -5.55 -10.36
C GLY A 145 -4.80 -4.38 -9.39
N THR A 146 -5.91 -3.66 -9.50
CA THR A 146 -6.19 -2.44 -8.74
C THR A 146 -6.17 -2.79 -7.26
N ILE A 147 -5.35 -2.10 -6.48
CA ILE A 147 -5.31 -2.34 -5.04
C ILE A 147 -6.63 -1.87 -4.43
N LEU A 148 -7.30 -2.81 -3.75
CA LEU A 148 -8.49 -2.59 -2.96
C LEU A 148 -8.10 -2.45 -1.49
N ILE A 149 -8.65 -1.44 -0.84
CA ILE A 149 -8.55 -1.21 0.59
C ILE A 149 -9.97 -1.34 1.16
N ASN A 150 -10.23 -2.45 1.85
CA ASN A 150 -11.55 -2.74 2.40
C ASN A 150 -11.51 -2.53 3.92
N ILE A 151 -12.40 -1.67 4.41
CA ILE A 151 -12.58 -1.32 5.82
C ILE A 151 -13.88 -1.99 6.29
N GLN A 152 -13.78 -2.80 7.34
CA GLN A 152 -14.86 -3.56 7.94
C GLN A 152 -15.00 -3.22 9.42
N LYS A 153 -16.17 -3.55 9.97
CA LYS A 153 -16.53 -3.28 11.37
C LYS A 153 -16.37 -1.80 11.74
N TRP A 154 -16.60 -0.93 10.78
CA TRP A 154 -16.57 0.51 11.02
C TRP A 154 -17.92 0.97 11.56
N ASN A 155 -17.90 1.84 12.56
CA ASN A 155 -19.08 2.54 13.08
C ASN A 155 -19.61 3.61 12.09
N GLY A 156 -18.83 3.93 11.04
CA GLY A 156 -19.18 4.94 10.07
C GLY A 156 -19.11 6.37 10.62
N LEU A 157 -18.25 6.65 11.59
CA LEU A 157 -18.00 7.97 12.13
C LEU A 157 -16.53 8.37 11.91
N ALA A 158 -16.23 9.65 12.14
CA ALA A 158 -14.89 10.18 11.96
C ALA A 158 -13.86 9.57 12.93
N ASP A 159 -14.32 9.10 14.10
CA ASP A 159 -13.50 8.42 15.08
C ASP A 159 -14.01 7.00 15.32
N ASP A 160 -13.13 6.03 15.15
CA ASP A 160 -13.36 4.63 15.46
C ASP A 160 -12.04 4.00 15.93
N ALA A 161 -11.95 3.63 17.20
CA ALA A 161 -10.71 3.14 17.81
C ALA A 161 -10.26 1.77 17.29
N GLN A 162 -11.12 1.04 16.57
CA GLN A 162 -10.85 -0.28 16.05
C GLN A 162 -11.70 -0.58 14.82
N VAL A 163 -11.04 -0.76 13.68
CA VAL A 163 -11.61 -1.30 12.44
C VAL A 163 -10.77 -2.47 11.95
N ASP A 164 -11.38 -3.35 11.16
CA ASP A 164 -10.67 -4.41 10.44
C ASP A 164 -10.40 -3.91 9.02
N VAL A 165 -9.14 -3.90 8.59
CA VAL A 165 -8.78 -3.47 7.23
C VAL A 165 -7.99 -4.55 6.53
N PHE A 166 -8.26 -4.78 5.26
CA PHE A 166 -7.39 -5.60 4.41
C PHE A 166 -7.07 -4.92 3.09
N ILE A 167 -5.93 -5.33 2.54
CA ILE A 167 -5.43 -4.88 1.24
C ILE A 167 -5.40 -6.09 0.32
N ALA A 168 -5.98 -5.96 -0.88
CA ALA A 168 -5.93 -7.01 -1.89
C ALA A 168 -5.95 -6.40 -3.30
N PRO A 169 -5.07 -6.84 -4.22
CA PRO A 169 -5.25 -6.53 -5.63
C PRO A 169 -6.55 -7.13 -6.17
N ALA A 170 -7.20 -6.43 -7.08
CA ALA A 170 -8.34 -6.93 -7.84
C ALA A 170 -7.87 -7.80 -9.01
N VAL A 171 -8.68 -8.77 -9.46
CA VAL A 171 -8.48 -9.38 -10.79
C VAL A 171 -9.11 -8.53 -11.88
N LEU A 172 -10.24 -7.90 -11.55
CA LEU A 172 -11.03 -7.10 -12.47
C LEU A 172 -11.93 -6.14 -11.69
N GLY A 173 -12.14 -4.97 -12.28
CA GLY A 173 -13.21 -4.06 -11.94
C GLY A 173 -14.15 -3.91 -13.15
N THR A 174 -15.42 -3.65 -12.92
CA THR A 174 -16.41 -3.47 -13.99
C THR A 174 -17.42 -2.40 -13.66
N TYR A 175 -17.87 -1.67 -14.68
CA TYR A 175 -18.98 -0.73 -14.53
C TYR A 175 -20.34 -1.43 -14.63
N GLN A 176 -21.08 -1.44 -13.51
CA GLN A 176 -22.39 -2.05 -13.36
C GLN A 176 -23.31 -1.19 -12.45
N PRO A 177 -23.84 -0.06 -12.96
CA PRO A 177 -24.53 0.96 -12.15
C PRO A 177 -25.85 0.50 -11.53
N THR A 178 -26.40 -0.64 -12.00
CA THR A 178 -27.70 -1.16 -11.54
C THR A 178 -27.55 -2.37 -10.61
N TRP A 179 -26.33 -2.82 -10.35
CA TRP A 179 -26.09 -4.01 -9.57
C TRP A 179 -26.32 -3.81 -8.07
N THR A 180 -26.76 -4.89 -7.43
CA THR A 180 -26.71 -5.09 -5.98
C THR A 180 -25.64 -6.12 -5.64
N ARG A 181 -25.34 -6.29 -4.35
CA ARG A 181 -24.37 -7.31 -3.91
C ARG A 181 -24.79 -8.72 -4.32
N GLU A 182 -26.08 -9.01 -4.24
CA GLU A 182 -26.65 -10.29 -4.66
C GLU A 182 -26.48 -10.53 -6.15
N LEU A 183 -26.62 -9.50 -6.99
CA LEU A 183 -26.38 -9.59 -8.43
C LEU A 183 -24.90 -9.81 -8.74
N ALA A 184 -24.00 -9.11 -8.04
CA ALA A 184 -22.56 -9.31 -8.20
C ALA A 184 -22.12 -10.73 -7.81
N GLU A 185 -22.69 -11.30 -6.74
CA GLU A 185 -22.44 -12.68 -6.33
C GLU A 185 -22.96 -13.70 -7.35
N GLN A 186 -24.12 -13.44 -7.98
CA GLN A 186 -24.65 -14.27 -9.05
C GLN A 186 -23.77 -14.19 -10.29
N ALA A 187 -23.41 -12.98 -10.72
CA ALA A 187 -22.57 -12.73 -11.90
C ALA A 187 -21.21 -13.42 -11.76
N LYS A 188 -20.56 -13.33 -10.60
CA LYS A 188 -19.30 -14.00 -10.31
C LYS A 188 -19.31 -15.49 -10.67
N ASN A 189 -20.42 -16.17 -10.39
CA ASN A 189 -20.58 -17.61 -10.61
C ASN A 189 -21.10 -17.94 -12.01
N ALA A 190 -21.67 -16.97 -12.73
CA ALA A 190 -22.22 -17.14 -14.07
C ALA A 190 -21.18 -16.85 -15.16
N TRP A 191 -20.26 -15.92 -14.89
CA TRP A 191 -19.22 -15.55 -15.84
C TRP A 191 -18.25 -16.68 -16.12
N THR A 192 -17.71 -16.65 -17.34
CA THR A 192 -16.55 -17.45 -17.68
C THR A 192 -15.30 -16.66 -17.29
N TRP A 193 -14.46 -17.28 -16.45
CA TRP A 193 -13.18 -16.70 -16.04
C TRP A 193 -12.06 -17.39 -16.80
N GLY A 194 -11.36 -16.62 -17.64
CA GLY A 194 -10.29 -17.12 -18.48
C GLY A 194 -8.97 -16.41 -18.21
N ARG A 195 -7.93 -16.90 -18.89
CA ARG A 195 -6.65 -16.22 -19.05
C ARG A 195 -6.41 -16.06 -20.53
N GLU A 196 -6.19 -14.83 -20.96
CA GLU A 196 -5.84 -14.53 -22.35
C GLU A 196 -4.35 -14.20 -22.44
N PRO A 197 -3.59 -14.84 -23.34
CA PRO A 197 -2.28 -14.35 -23.70
C PRO A 197 -2.46 -13.05 -24.49
N VAL A 198 -2.13 -11.93 -23.87
CA VAL A 198 -2.06 -10.63 -24.54
C VAL A 198 -0.62 -10.41 -24.98
N GLU A 199 -0.41 -10.31 -26.29
CA GLU A 199 0.86 -9.86 -26.83
C GLU A 199 1.00 -8.37 -26.56
N ILE A 200 2.02 -8.00 -25.79
CA ILE A 200 2.36 -6.62 -25.51
C ILE A 200 3.58 -6.28 -26.36
N THR A 201 3.40 -5.38 -27.33
CA THR A 201 4.46 -4.95 -28.25
C THR A 201 4.95 -3.54 -27.90
N TYR A 202 6.27 -3.35 -27.80
CA TYR A 202 6.90 -2.04 -27.64
C TYR A 202 8.13 -1.93 -28.52
N GLY A 203 8.13 -1.00 -29.48
CA GLY A 203 9.17 -0.97 -30.51
C GLY A 203 9.24 -2.31 -31.25
N ASP A 204 10.43 -2.89 -31.31
CA ASP A 204 10.68 -4.21 -31.92
C ASP A 204 10.47 -5.41 -30.95
N PHE A 205 10.07 -5.15 -29.70
CA PHE A 205 9.86 -6.19 -28.69
C PHE A 205 8.40 -6.68 -28.66
N SER A 206 8.19 -7.99 -28.46
CA SER A 206 6.89 -8.54 -28.07
C SER A 206 6.99 -9.69 -27.06
N ALA A 207 6.07 -9.72 -26.09
CA ALA A 207 5.89 -10.83 -25.16
C ALA A 207 4.41 -11.12 -24.90
N ASN A 208 4.10 -12.37 -24.54
CA ASN A 208 2.75 -12.78 -24.16
C ASN A 208 2.61 -12.74 -22.65
N VAL A 209 1.62 -11.97 -22.18
CA VAL A 209 1.24 -11.90 -20.77
C VAL A 209 -0.13 -12.56 -20.60
N GLU A 210 -0.24 -13.49 -19.66
CA GLU A 210 -1.52 -14.10 -19.30
C GLU A 210 -2.31 -13.16 -18.38
N ILE A 211 -3.37 -12.55 -18.91
CA ILE A 211 -4.21 -11.61 -18.19
C ILE A 211 -5.56 -12.27 -17.89
N PRO A 212 -6.01 -12.29 -16.61
CA PRO A 212 -7.36 -12.69 -16.27
C PRO A 212 -8.39 -11.80 -16.95
N PHE A 213 -9.42 -12.43 -17.49
CA PHE A 213 -10.58 -11.74 -18.00
C PHE A 213 -11.85 -12.46 -17.57
N ALA A 214 -12.94 -11.69 -17.52
CA ALA A 214 -14.28 -12.23 -17.35
C ALA A 214 -15.09 -11.96 -18.61
N GLU A 215 -15.85 -12.97 -19.03
CA GLU A 215 -16.85 -12.87 -20.08
C GLU A 215 -18.24 -13.16 -19.51
N ASP A 216 -19.20 -12.38 -20.00
CA ASP A 216 -20.62 -12.57 -19.78
C ASP A 216 -21.28 -12.88 -21.12
N ASP A 217 -21.89 -14.05 -21.26
CA ASP A 217 -22.49 -14.54 -22.52
C ASP A 217 -21.57 -14.42 -23.77
N GLY A 218 -20.25 -14.58 -23.58
CA GLY A 218 -19.25 -14.54 -24.66
C GLY A 218 -18.78 -13.14 -25.05
N GLU A 219 -19.18 -12.11 -24.31
CA GLU A 219 -18.70 -10.74 -24.46
C GLU A 219 -17.85 -10.35 -23.25
N ARG A 220 -16.77 -9.60 -23.48
CA ARG A 220 -15.90 -9.14 -22.41
C ARG A 220 -16.66 -8.20 -21.49
N VAL A 221 -16.55 -8.43 -20.18
CA VAL A 221 -17.17 -7.59 -19.17
C VAL A 221 -16.65 -6.15 -19.28
N PRO A 222 -17.52 -5.12 -19.27
CA PRO A 222 -17.10 -3.72 -19.42
C PRO A 222 -16.14 -3.25 -18.32
N GLU A 223 -15.14 -2.44 -18.70
CA GLU A 223 -14.18 -1.82 -17.76
C GLU A 223 -14.86 -0.83 -16.77
N PRO A 224 -14.23 -0.45 -15.65
CA PRO A 224 -14.77 0.55 -14.73
C PRO A 224 -14.84 1.96 -15.33
N CYS A 225 -15.76 2.78 -14.82
CA CYS A 225 -15.91 4.18 -15.24
C CYS A 225 -15.20 5.20 -14.34
N TRP A 226 -14.79 4.81 -13.13
CA TRP A 226 -14.09 5.65 -12.16
C TRP A 226 -14.87 6.92 -11.80
N LEU A 227 -16.17 6.76 -11.52
CA LEU A 227 -17.04 7.88 -11.21
C LEU A 227 -16.58 8.58 -9.92
N GLU A 228 -16.17 9.85 -10.07
CA GLU A 228 -15.60 10.65 -8.98
C GLU A 228 -16.64 11.15 -7.97
N ASP A 229 -17.93 11.03 -8.31
CA ASP A 229 -19.04 11.38 -7.43
C ASP A 229 -19.27 10.36 -6.29
N GLY A 230 -18.43 9.33 -6.20
CA GLY A 230 -18.53 8.25 -5.22
C GLY A 230 -19.69 7.30 -5.49
N SER A 231 -20.29 7.35 -6.68
CA SER A 231 -21.31 6.38 -7.05
C SER A 231 -20.70 4.97 -7.11
N GLN A 232 -21.34 4.04 -6.39
CA GLN A 232 -20.89 2.67 -6.25
C GLN A 232 -21.25 1.80 -7.47
N ALA A 233 -21.09 2.37 -8.66
CA ALA A 233 -21.40 1.76 -9.93
C ALA A 233 -20.29 0.83 -10.42
N ASP A 234 -19.04 1.05 -9.98
CA ASP A 234 -17.93 0.16 -10.30
C ASP A 234 -17.82 -0.97 -9.26
N TRP A 235 -17.80 -2.21 -9.73
CA TRP A 235 -17.71 -3.42 -8.92
C TRP A 235 -16.37 -4.12 -9.13
N TYR A 236 -15.70 -4.45 -8.03
CA TYR A 236 -14.38 -5.10 -8.04
C TYR A 236 -14.40 -6.47 -7.39
N PHE A 237 -13.61 -7.37 -7.95
CA PHE A 237 -13.41 -8.73 -7.46
C PHE A 237 -11.96 -8.91 -7.01
N ALA A 238 -11.77 -9.32 -5.77
CA ALA A 238 -10.45 -9.54 -5.19
C ALA A 238 -9.73 -10.71 -5.88
N ASN A 239 -8.43 -10.56 -6.07
CA ASN A 239 -7.57 -11.63 -6.55
C ASN A 239 -7.45 -12.73 -5.49
N PRO A 240 -7.81 -13.98 -5.81
CA PRO A 240 -7.76 -15.08 -4.85
C PRO A 240 -6.36 -15.36 -4.28
N ARG A 241 -5.28 -14.96 -4.98
CA ARG A 241 -3.90 -15.06 -4.47
C ARG A 241 -3.63 -14.18 -3.26
N ALA A 242 -4.41 -13.11 -3.07
CA ALA A 242 -4.31 -12.23 -1.92
C ALA A 242 -4.89 -12.84 -0.63
N PHE A 243 -5.37 -14.09 -0.70
CA PHE A 243 -6.03 -14.79 0.40
C PHE A 243 -5.39 -16.15 0.64
N SER A 244 -5.49 -16.64 1.88
CA SER A 244 -5.10 -17.99 2.24
C SER A 244 -5.91 -19.03 1.45
N VAL A 245 -5.32 -20.21 1.29
CA VAL A 245 -5.99 -21.33 0.62
C VAL A 245 -7.27 -21.77 1.36
N PRO A 246 -8.29 -22.28 0.65
CA PRO A 246 -9.53 -22.81 1.26
C PRO A 246 -9.28 -23.86 2.36
N PRO A 247 -10.23 -24.11 3.30
CA PRO A 247 -11.66 -23.72 3.25
C PRO A 247 -11.97 -22.36 3.88
N VAL A 248 -11.03 -21.76 4.62
CA VAL A 248 -11.20 -20.41 5.20
C VAL A 248 -10.24 -19.49 4.46
N GLN A 249 -10.79 -18.61 3.63
CA GLN A 249 -10.02 -17.60 2.91
C GLN A 249 -9.88 -16.37 3.82
N VAL A 250 -8.64 -16.07 4.20
CA VAL A 250 -8.27 -14.91 5.02
C VAL A 250 -7.33 -14.03 4.19
N PRO A 251 -7.51 -12.71 4.14
CA PRO A 251 -6.59 -11.84 3.43
C PRO A 251 -5.16 -11.97 3.99
N ASN A 252 -4.16 -12.03 3.11
CA ASN A 252 -2.75 -12.12 3.47
C ASN A 252 -2.24 -10.85 4.13
N VAL A 253 -2.73 -9.68 3.68
CA VAL A 253 -2.46 -8.37 4.27
C VAL A 253 -3.72 -7.87 4.95
N ARG A 254 -3.80 -8.05 6.27
CA ARG A 254 -4.93 -7.56 7.08
C ARG A 254 -4.46 -7.01 8.43
N SER A 255 -5.19 -6.04 8.95
CA SER A 255 -5.01 -5.51 10.29
C SER A 255 -6.35 -5.48 11.02
N THR A 256 -6.41 -6.08 12.22
CA THR A 256 -7.58 -6.01 13.11
C THR A 256 -7.40 -4.99 14.23
N THR A 257 -6.32 -4.20 14.13
CA THR A 257 -5.96 -3.14 15.07
C THR A 257 -5.86 -1.80 14.35
N ALA A 258 -6.30 -1.71 13.09
CA ALA A 258 -6.47 -0.44 12.41
C ALA A 258 -7.50 0.42 13.13
N TYR A 259 -7.49 1.73 12.87
CA TYR A 259 -8.42 2.69 13.48
C TYR A 259 -8.64 3.87 12.54
N VAL A 260 -9.69 4.64 12.81
CA VAL A 260 -9.98 5.90 12.14
C VAL A 260 -9.93 7.00 13.19
N SER A 261 -9.16 8.06 12.98
CA SER A 261 -9.11 9.25 13.85
C SER A 261 -9.32 10.51 13.04
N ASN A 262 -10.37 11.27 13.33
CA ASN A 262 -10.75 12.47 12.57
C ASN A 262 -10.71 12.24 11.04
N ASN A 263 -11.36 11.16 10.61
CA ASN A 263 -11.38 10.63 9.23
C ASN A 263 -10.03 10.11 8.69
N TRP A 264 -8.96 10.10 9.46
CA TRP A 264 -7.72 9.43 9.07
C TRP A 264 -7.76 7.95 9.42
N LEU A 265 -7.84 7.10 8.41
CA LEU A 265 -7.55 5.69 8.53
C LEU A 265 -6.05 5.50 8.79
N VAL A 266 -5.74 4.74 9.84
CA VAL A 266 -4.39 4.26 10.13
C VAL A 266 -4.43 2.75 10.25
N MET A 267 -3.70 2.08 9.38
CA MET A 267 -3.57 0.64 9.33
C MET A 267 -2.10 0.25 9.46
N PRO A 268 -1.66 -0.36 10.59
CA PRO A 268 -0.37 -1.04 10.60
C PRO A 268 -0.44 -2.26 9.69
N LEU A 269 0.51 -2.38 8.77
CA LEU A 269 0.67 -3.57 7.94
C LEU A 269 1.35 -4.67 8.76
N PRO A 270 0.94 -5.94 8.62
CA PRO A 270 1.62 -7.04 9.29
C PRO A 270 3.07 -7.15 8.84
N LEU A 271 3.96 -7.44 9.79
CA LEU A 271 5.36 -7.72 9.49
C LEU A 271 5.47 -8.87 8.48
N ASN A 272 6.37 -8.71 7.52
CA ASN A 272 6.70 -9.68 6.46
C ASN A 272 5.51 -10.04 5.54
N SER A 273 4.41 -9.29 5.63
CA SER A 273 3.32 -9.42 4.67
C SER A 273 3.73 -8.77 3.36
N SER A 274 3.35 -9.40 2.26
CA SER A 274 3.58 -8.88 0.93
C SER A 274 2.27 -8.72 0.19
N PHE A 275 2.19 -7.69 -0.64
CA PHE A 275 1.11 -7.51 -1.59
C PHE A 275 1.67 -7.37 -3.00
N ASP A 276 0.86 -7.77 -3.96
CA ASP A 276 1.23 -7.73 -5.36
C ASP A 276 0.70 -6.41 -5.95
N LEU A 277 1.61 -5.58 -6.46
CA LEU A 277 1.32 -4.38 -7.24
C LEU A 277 1.50 -4.72 -8.72
N TYR A 278 0.48 -4.47 -9.52
CA TYR A 278 0.47 -4.82 -10.93
C TYR A 278 0.67 -3.59 -11.80
N THR A 279 1.37 -3.79 -12.91
CA THR A 279 1.47 -2.82 -14.00
C THR A 279 1.11 -3.52 -15.30
N ASP A 280 1.00 -2.77 -16.41
CA ASP A 280 0.73 -3.37 -17.71
C ASP A 280 1.87 -4.25 -18.24
N ARG A 281 3.01 -4.33 -17.55
CA ARG A 281 4.19 -5.07 -17.98
C ARG A 281 4.75 -6.04 -16.95
N ARG A 282 4.39 -5.89 -15.67
CA ARG A 282 5.11 -6.51 -14.55
C ARG A 282 4.22 -6.72 -13.34
N GLY A 283 4.58 -7.71 -12.54
CA GLY A 283 4.03 -7.91 -11.20
C GLY A 283 5.13 -7.65 -10.17
N LEU A 284 4.89 -6.70 -9.28
CA LEU A 284 5.79 -6.31 -8.21
C LEU A 284 5.29 -6.89 -6.89
N GLN A 285 6.08 -7.76 -6.26
CA GLN A 285 5.79 -8.15 -4.88
C GLN A 285 6.42 -7.15 -3.93
N VAL A 286 5.59 -6.35 -3.25
CA VAL A 286 6.04 -5.35 -2.28
C VAL A 286 6.01 -5.98 -0.90
N ARG A 287 7.15 -6.01 -0.22
CA ARG A 287 7.28 -6.39 1.20
C ARG A 287 7.92 -5.24 1.95
N LEU A 288 7.26 -4.80 3.02
CA LEU A 288 7.71 -3.70 3.85
C LEU A 288 7.68 -4.11 5.32
N THR A 289 8.61 -3.58 6.08
CA THR A 289 8.69 -3.77 7.53
C THR A 289 8.32 -2.47 8.24
N TYR A 290 7.68 -2.59 9.41
CA TYR A 290 7.12 -1.46 10.18
C TYR A 290 6.22 -0.53 9.36
N ALA A 291 5.53 -1.09 8.38
CA ALA A 291 4.77 -0.29 7.44
C ALA A 291 3.39 0.11 7.97
N TYR A 292 2.94 1.27 7.54
CA TYR A 292 1.62 1.82 7.78
C TYR A 292 0.97 2.26 6.48
N LEU A 293 -0.31 1.97 6.34
CA LEU A 293 -1.19 2.67 5.41
C LEU A 293 -1.88 3.78 6.18
N VAL A 294 -1.77 5.00 5.69
CA VAL A 294 -2.38 6.20 6.26
C VAL A 294 -3.21 6.87 5.18
N ALA A 295 -4.49 7.09 5.42
CA ALA A 295 -5.39 7.67 4.43
C ALA A 295 -6.43 8.59 5.07
N LYS A 296 -6.58 9.81 4.56
CA LYS A 296 -7.63 10.73 4.94
C LYS A 296 -8.88 10.48 4.09
N ILE A 297 -9.92 9.96 4.73
CA ILE A 297 -11.22 9.69 4.11
C ILE A 297 -11.97 11.01 3.98
N SER A 298 -12.56 11.29 2.81
CA SER A 298 -13.42 12.45 2.62
C SER A 298 -14.66 12.38 3.52
N GLU A 299 -15.24 13.52 3.91
CA GLU A 299 -16.40 13.54 4.82
C GLU A 299 -17.61 12.74 4.28
N ASP A 300 -17.83 12.80 2.96
CA ASP A 300 -18.85 12.05 2.23
C ASP A 300 -18.45 10.59 1.93
N ARG A 301 -17.20 10.23 2.23
CA ARG A 301 -16.60 8.89 2.07
C ARG A 301 -16.56 8.42 0.62
N SER A 302 -16.54 9.35 -0.34
CA SER A 302 -16.45 9.05 -1.75
C SER A 302 -15.03 8.77 -2.21
N HIS A 303 -14.01 9.27 -1.51
CA HIS A 303 -12.60 9.11 -1.91
C HIS A 303 -11.64 9.31 -0.72
N PHE A 304 -10.35 9.11 -0.98
CA PHE A 304 -9.29 9.58 -0.10
C PHE A 304 -8.77 10.94 -0.57
N GLU A 305 -8.78 11.91 0.33
CA GLU A 305 -8.23 13.25 0.08
C GLU A 305 -6.70 13.22 -0.01
N ARG A 306 -6.08 12.34 0.78
CA ARG A 306 -4.65 12.04 0.79
C ARG A 306 -4.46 10.63 1.30
N ALA A 307 -3.63 9.83 0.66
CA ALA A 307 -3.29 8.52 1.18
C ALA A 307 -1.87 8.12 0.79
N PHE A 308 -1.22 7.33 1.65
CA PHE A 308 0.10 6.79 1.38
C PHE A 308 0.34 5.49 2.16
N VAL A 309 1.27 4.68 1.65
CA VAL A 309 1.91 3.61 2.41
C VAL A 309 3.32 4.07 2.73
N ALA A 310 3.69 4.03 4.01
CA ALA A 310 5.05 4.31 4.47
C ALA A 310 5.63 3.09 5.20
N GLY A 311 6.92 2.80 5.02
CA GLY A 311 7.59 1.68 5.67
C GLY A 311 9.04 1.53 5.23
N ARG A 312 9.71 0.48 5.71
CA ARG A 312 11.11 0.19 5.41
C ARG A 312 11.23 -1.04 4.51
N PHE A 313 11.96 -0.92 3.42
CA PHE A 313 12.38 -2.04 2.59
C PHE A 313 13.67 -2.63 3.14
N ALA A 314 13.67 -3.94 3.42
CA ALA A 314 14.93 -4.63 3.64
C ALA A 314 15.71 -4.71 2.31
N MET A 315 17.02 -4.50 2.35
CA MET A 315 17.85 -4.58 1.14
C MET A 315 17.72 -5.90 0.35
N PRO A 316 17.62 -7.08 0.99
CA PRO A 316 17.34 -8.33 0.27
C PRO A 316 16.01 -8.30 -0.50
N ASP A 317 14.94 -7.75 0.09
CA ASP A 317 13.65 -7.62 -0.58
C ASP A 317 13.72 -6.66 -1.78
N LEU A 318 14.53 -5.60 -1.70
CA LEU A 318 14.78 -4.71 -2.84
C LEU A 318 15.55 -5.38 -3.97
N ILE A 319 16.54 -6.20 -3.63
CA ILE A 319 17.29 -6.98 -4.62
C ILE A 319 16.36 -7.99 -5.29
N ASP A 320 15.49 -8.66 -4.52
CA ASP A 320 14.51 -9.62 -5.05
C ASP A 320 13.51 -8.95 -6.00
N VAL A 321 13.13 -7.71 -5.70
CA VAL A 321 12.16 -6.96 -6.50
C VAL A 321 12.77 -6.18 -7.67
N SER A 322 14.10 -6.00 -7.66
CA SER A 322 14.83 -5.20 -8.65
C SER A 322 14.60 -5.69 -10.09
N PRO A 323 14.57 -7.01 -10.40
CA PRO A 323 14.29 -7.48 -11.74
C PRO A 323 12.89 -7.10 -12.21
N ALA A 324 11.90 -7.16 -11.32
CA ALA A 324 10.52 -6.80 -11.65
C ALA A 324 10.39 -5.32 -12.04
N ILE A 325 11.12 -4.40 -11.38
CA ILE A 325 11.15 -2.97 -11.76
C ILE A 325 12.10 -2.64 -12.92
N GLY A 326 12.79 -3.64 -13.48
CA GLY A 326 13.63 -3.50 -14.68
C GLY A 326 15.13 -3.38 -14.43
N PHE A 327 15.60 -3.70 -13.22
CA PHE A 327 17.03 -3.82 -12.91
C PHE A 327 17.50 -5.27 -13.04
N CYS A 328 17.95 -5.64 -14.23
CA CYS A 328 18.34 -7.01 -14.58
C CYS A 328 19.78 -7.40 -14.21
N ALA A 329 20.57 -6.43 -13.73
CA ALA A 329 21.93 -6.63 -13.21
C ALA A 329 22.03 -6.17 -11.74
N PRO A 330 21.44 -6.92 -10.79
CA PRO A 330 21.28 -6.48 -9.39
C PRO A 330 22.60 -6.13 -8.70
N GLU A 331 23.69 -6.85 -9.00
CA GLU A 331 25.05 -6.55 -8.52
C GLU A 331 25.58 -5.15 -8.89
N THR A 332 25.14 -4.58 -10.01
CA THR A 332 25.58 -3.23 -10.43
C THR A 332 24.86 -2.14 -9.63
N PHE A 333 23.65 -2.43 -9.16
CA PHE A 333 22.79 -1.51 -8.42
C PHE A 333 22.90 -1.64 -6.90
N ALA A 334 23.47 -2.73 -6.38
CA ALA A 334 23.76 -2.89 -4.95
C ALA A 334 24.55 -1.69 -4.38
N GLY A 335 25.49 -1.12 -5.15
CA GLY A 335 26.24 0.08 -4.76
C GLY A 335 25.42 1.38 -4.80
N VAL A 336 24.46 1.49 -5.73
CA VAL A 336 23.51 2.61 -5.78
C VAL A 336 22.59 2.54 -4.57
N TYR A 337 21.95 1.39 -4.34
CA TYR A 337 21.07 1.20 -3.18
C TYR A 337 21.80 1.39 -1.84
N ALA A 338 23.04 0.87 -1.69
CA ALA A 338 23.84 1.08 -0.47
C ALA A 338 24.21 2.55 -0.18
N SER A 339 24.06 3.44 -1.18
CA SER A 339 24.23 4.88 -1.00
C SER A 339 22.96 5.57 -0.52
N PHE A 340 21.79 4.90 -0.64
CA PHE A 340 20.47 5.38 -0.23
C PHE A 340 19.86 4.59 0.92
N THR A 341 20.53 3.54 1.40
CA THR A 341 20.08 2.82 2.59
C THR A 341 20.23 3.70 3.81
N ASP A 342 19.12 3.98 4.46
CA ASP A 342 19.07 4.35 5.86
C ASP A 342 19.68 3.19 6.67
N LEU A 343 20.84 3.48 7.28
CA LEU A 343 21.65 2.53 8.01
C LEU A 343 21.41 2.81 9.50
N TYR A 344 20.47 2.10 10.12
CA TYR A 344 20.71 1.13 11.18
C TYR A 344 19.48 0.23 11.32
N ALA A 345 19.68 -0.99 11.84
CA ALA A 345 18.69 -2.04 12.02
C ALA A 345 18.20 -2.74 10.73
N ASP A 346 18.59 -4.01 10.59
CA ASP A 346 17.68 -4.98 9.98
C ASP A 346 16.34 -4.87 10.75
N PRO A 347 15.25 -4.45 10.07
CA PRO A 347 14.02 -4.17 10.76
C PRO A 347 13.40 -5.45 11.35
N GLU A 348 13.84 -6.64 10.93
CA GLU A 348 13.45 -7.91 11.54
C GLU A 348 14.19 -8.23 12.85
N THR A 349 15.42 -7.72 13.04
CA THR A 349 16.30 -8.14 14.16
C THR A 349 16.67 -7.03 15.14
N GLU A 350 16.54 -5.75 14.78
CA GLU A 350 16.88 -4.64 15.67
C GLU A 350 15.65 -3.75 15.95
N ARG A 351 15.39 -3.51 17.24
CA ARG A 351 14.39 -2.53 17.72
C ARG A 351 14.86 -1.11 17.39
N PRO A 352 13.97 -0.11 17.24
CA PRO A 352 14.38 1.29 17.18
C PRO A 352 15.23 1.60 18.41
N ARG A 353 16.53 1.86 18.19
CA ARG A 353 17.49 2.16 19.27
C ARG A 353 17.56 3.66 19.47
N SER A 354 17.69 4.08 20.72
CA SER A 354 17.85 5.48 21.16
C SER A 354 19.24 6.08 20.88
N SER A 355 20.01 5.53 19.94
CA SER A 355 21.32 6.08 19.56
C SER A 355 21.49 6.00 18.04
N PRO A 356 21.67 7.15 17.35
CA PRO A 356 21.69 7.20 15.89
C PRO A 356 22.78 6.34 15.26
N CYS A 357 24.05 6.42 15.69
CA CYS A 357 25.14 5.97 14.81
C CYS A 357 26.23 5.04 15.41
N HIS A 358 25.89 3.87 15.99
CA HIS A 358 26.94 2.93 16.43
C HIS A 358 26.65 1.45 16.13
N SER A 359 27.14 0.96 14.99
CA SER A 359 27.61 -0.42 14.85
C SER A 359 28.73 -0.48 13.80
N GLU A 360 29.98 -0.52 14.28
CA GLU A 360 31.17 -0.67 13.44
C GLU A 360 31.47 -2.13 13.07
N GLU A 361 30.59 -3.09 13.39
CA GLU A 361 31.04 -4.50 13.51
C GLU A 361 30.41 -5.56 12.58
N LEU A 362 29.42 -5.25 11.72
CA LEU A 362 28.89 -6.26 10.79
C LEU A 362 28.59 -5.66 9.41
N GLY A 363 29.07 -6.35 8.36
CA GLY A 363 28.95 -5.92 6.97
C GLY A 363 27.51 -5.65 6.54
N ILE A 364 27.33 -4.49 5.89
CA ILE A 364 26.17 -3.97 5.15
C ILE A 364 24.85 -4.72 5.40
N VAL A 365 24.05 -4.21 6.35
CA VAL A 365 22.60 -4.33 6.34
C VAL A 365 22.02 -2.95 6.58
N GLY A 366 21.34 -2.39 5.57
CA GLY A 366 20.63 -1.13 5.64
C GLY A 366 19.21 -1.33 5.11
N ALA A 367 18.28 -0.49 5.52
CA ALA A 367 16.92 -0.47 5.01
C ALA A 367 16.71 0.78 4.17
N LEU A 368 15.81 0.74 3.20
CA LEU A 368 15.40 1.95 2.47
C LEU A 368 14.03 2.39 2.99
N SER A 369 13.93 3.60 3.52
CA SER A 369 12.64 4.18 3.85
C SER A 369 11.86 4.51 2.57
N MET A 370 10.57 4.20 2.59
CA MET A 370 9.66 4.41 1.48
C MET A 370 8.38 5.04 1.98
N GLY A 371 7.94 6.09 1.29
CA GLY A 371 6.58 6.58 1.27
C GLY A 371 6.07 6.63 -0.16
N VAL A 372 4.94 5.98 -0.44
CA VAL A 372 4.27 5.99 -1.75
C VAL A 372 2.87 6.54 -1.58
N GLY A 373 2.61 7.69 -2.18
CA GLY A 373 1.31 8.33 -2.20
C GLY A 373 0.35 7.68 -3.19
N PHE A 374 -0.95 7.82 -2.95
CA PHE A 374 -1.97 7.45 -3.91
C PHE A 374 -3.31 8.18 -3.67
N GLU A 375 -4.09 8.25 -4.73
CA GLU A 375 -5.50 8.63 -4.68
C GLU A 375 -6.35 7.36 -4.74
N ALA A 376 -7.49 7.34 -4.07
CA ALA A 376 -8.43 6.23 -4.13
C ALA A 376 -9.88 6.72 -4.13
N VAL A 377 -10.76 6.00 -4.84
CA VAL A 377 -12.19 6.28 -4.89
C VAL A 377 -12.98 5.13 -4.29
N ARG A 378 -14.13 5.43 -3.71
CA ARG A 378 -15.03 4.42 -3.16
C ARG A 378 -15.64 3.61 -4.29
N VAL A 379 -15.65 2.29 -4.11
CA VAL A 379 -16.17 1.32 -5.08
C VAL A 379 -17.06 0.28 -4.40
N SER A 380 -17.73 -0.54 -5.20
CA SER A 380 -18.40 -1.75 -4.73
C SER A 380 -17.45 -2.94 -4.71
N TYR A 381 -17.55 -3.76 -3.66
CA TYR A 381 -16.77 -4.98 -3.52
C TYR A 381 -17.66 -6.21 -3.65
N ALA A 382 -17.31 -7.10 -4.58
CA ALA A 382 -18.06 -8.30 -4.93
C ALA A 382 -17.51 -9.60 -4.31
N GLY A 383 -16.51 -9.49 -3.42
CA GLY A 383 -15.83 -10.64 -2.83
C GLY A 383 -14.63 -11.13 -3.65
N ILE A 384 -14.24 -12.38 -3.41
CA ILE A 384 -13.06 -13.02 -4.00
C ILE A 384 -13.46 -13.73 -5.30
N ALA A 385 -12.71 -13.51 -6.38
CA ALA A 385 -12.90 -14.20 -7.66
C ALA A 385 -12.51 -15.70 -7.58
N PRO A 386 -13.00 -16.55 -8.51
CA PRO A 386 -12.58 -17.94 -8.59
C PRO A 386 -11.07 -18.09 -8.79
N ASN A 387 -10.46 -19.16 -8.28
CA ASN A 387 -9.00 -19.37 -8.34
C ASN A 387 -8.42 -19.35 -9.76
N GLU A 388 -9.18 -19.78 -10.77
CA GLU A 388 -8.76 -19.75 -12.19
C GLU A 388 -8.57 -18.33 -12.74
N ALA A 389 -9.18 -17.33 -12.10
CA ALA A 389 -9.03 -15.92 -12.41
C ALA A 389 -7.76 -15.28 -11.81
N ALA A 390 -6.93 -16.02 -11.07
CA ALA A 390 -5.74 -15.46 -10.44
C ALA A 390 -4.77 -14.85 -11.47
N TRP A 391 -4.30 -13.63 -11.22
CA TRP A 391 -3.27 -12.99 -12.05
C TRP A 391 -1.86 -13.50 -11.69
N ASP A 392 -1.03 -13.81 -12.70
CA ASP A 392 0.35 -14.22 -12.48
C ASP A 392 1.29 -13.01 -12.29
N LEU A 393 2.37 -13.20 -11.52
CA LEU A 393 3.41 -12.19 -11.38
C LEU A 393 4.35 -12.31 -12.56
N ILE A 394 4.64 -11.18 -13.20
CA ILE A 394 5.49 -11.12 -14.40
C ILE A 394 6.85 -10.57 -13.98
N ASN A 395 7.92 -11.34 -14.22
CA ASN A 395 9.30 -10.89 -14.04
C ASN A 395 9.75 -10.14 -15.30
N ALA A 396 9.98 -8.84 -15.19
CA ALA A 396 10.36 -8.02 -16.33
C ALA A 396 11.64 -8.56 -17.01
N CYS A 397 12.66 -8.98 -16.25
CA CYS A 397 13.92 -9.45 -16.81
C CYS A 397 13.86 -10.83 -17.49
N GLU A 398 12.80 -11.62 -17.27
CA GLU A 398 12.55 -12.84 -18.05
C GLU A 398 11.86 -12.53 -19.39
N THR A 399 11.20 -11.37 -19.47
CA THR A 399 10.49 -10.91 -20.66
C THR A 399 11.31 -9.93 -21.50
N PHE A 400 12.25 -9.16 -20.96
CA PHE A 400 13.00 -8.13 -21.69
C PHE A 400 14.36 -8.64 -22.21
N ASP A 401 14.63 -8.45 -23.51
CA ASP A 401 16.01 -8.49 -24.04
C ASP A 401 16.71 -7.17 -23.68
N GLU A 402 17.68 -7.26 -22.78
CA GLU A 402 18.52 -6.15 -22.30
C GLU A 402 19.28 -5.40 -23.40
N ASN A 403 19.35 -5.97 -24.61
CA ASN A 403 20.03 -5.37 -25.77
C ASN A 403 19.08 -4.62 -26.73
N SER A 404 17.78 -4.53 -26.41
CA SER A 404 16.83 -3.81 -27.27
C SER A 404 17.10 -2.29 -27.21
N PRO A 405 17.43 -1.65 -28.35
CA PRO A 405 17.75 -0.21 -28.41
C PRO A 405 16.53 0.70 -28.17
N ASP A 406 15.33 0.15 -28.07
CA ASP A 406 14.05 0.87 -27.94
C ASP A 406 13.44 0.73 -26.54
N ASN A 407 14.25 0.88 -25.49
CA ASN A 407 13.71 1.12 -24.16
C ASN A 407 12.99 2.49 -24.21
N PRO A 408 11.67 2.58 -23.96
CA PRO A 408 10.92 3.79 -24.27
C PRO A 408 11.42 4.97 -23.41
N THR A 409 12.10 5.91 -24.06
CA THR A 409 12.56 7.17 -23.47
C THR A 409 11.43 8.16 -23.19
N GLU A 410 10.18 7.86 -23.53
CA GLU A 410 9.07 8.81 -23.40
C GLU A 410 7.78 8.10 -22.99
N CYS A 411 7.29 8.37 -21.78
CA CYS A 411 5.92 8.86 -21.70
C CYS A 411 5.98 10.24 -22.36
N PRO A 412 5.09 10.56 -23.32
CA PRO A 412 5.14 11.86 -23.96
C PRO A 412 5.02 12.92 -22.87
N GLY A 413 6.09 13.69 -22.70
CA GLY A 413 6.15 14.78 -21.74
C GLY A 413 4.92 15.68 -21.92
N ASP A 414 4.34 16.10 -20.81
CA ASP A 414 3.18 17.00 -20.79
C ASP A 414 1.94 16.52 -21.58
N VAL A 415 1.77 15.22 -21.82
CA VAL A 415 0.45 14.72 -22.19
C VAL A 415 -0.38 14.68 -20.92
N SER A 416 -1.13 15.76 -20.69
CA SER A 416 -2.39 15.64 -19.98
C SER A 416 -3.16 14.53 -20.70
N TYR A 417 -3.23 13.35 -20.10
CA TYR A 417 -4.22 12.37 -20.52
C TYR A 417 -5.57 13.01 -20.21
N THR A 418 -6.11 13.77 -21.16
CA THR A 418 -7.55 14.02 -21.22
C THR A 418 -8.16 12.64 -21.33
N PHE A 419 -8.59 12.12 -20.19
CA PHE A 419 -9.27 10.85 -20.07
C PHE A 419 -10.52 10.95 -20.93
N THR A 420 -10.53 10.20 -22.03
CA THR A 420 -11.79 9.86 -22.68
C THR A 420 -12.33 8.69 -21.87
N PRO A 421 -13.45 8.84 -21.15
CA PRO A 421 -14.09 7.72 -20.49
C PRO A 421 -14.33 6.59 -21.49
N PRO A 422 -14.27 5.31 -21.07
CA PRO A 422 -14.71 4.21 -21.92
C PRO A 422 -16.07 4.49 -22.54
N ALA A 423 -16.30 4.03 -23.78
CA ALA A 423 -17.49 4.40 -24.55
C ALA A 423 -18.83 4.02 -23.87
N HIS A 424 -18.81 3.05 -22.95
CA HIS A 424 -19.97 2.64 -22.16
C HIS A 424 -20.23 3.52 -20.93
N CYS A 425 -19.26 4.37 -20.55
CA CYS A 425 -19.39 5.26 -19.42
C CYS A 425 -20.28 6.45 -19.77
N PRO A 426 -20.99 7.01 -18.77
CA PRO A 426 -21.70 8.26 -18.96
C PRO A 426 -20.70 9.37 -19.31
N ASN A 427 -21.11 10.27 -20.21
CA ASN A 427 -20.32 11.45 -20.59
C ASN A 427 -20.33 12.53 -19.53
#